data_AF-A0AAD1D7W0-F1
#
_entry.id   AF-A0AAD1D7W0-F1
#
_cell.length_a   1.000
_cell.length_b   1.000
_cell.length_c   1.000
_cell.angle_alpha   90.00
_cell.angle_beta   90.00
_cell.angle_gamma   90.00
#
_symmetry.space_group_name_H-M   'P 1'
#
loop_
_entity.id
_entity.type
_entity.pdbx_description
1 polymer ?
#
loop_
_entity_poly.entity_id
_entity_poly.type
_entity_poly.pdbx_seq_one_letter_code
_entity_poly.pdbx_strand_id
1 'polypeptide(L)'
;MAGGDDFELWLGRIGTPPMRSRLSKAASRAGRTAKRGGSRSKFTGARIGRGGGVASVLRTRGPSHRRVVVKARIVKLAKGLSAARAHVRYLERDGTTREGEKGRLYGADSDGVSGKAFLERSAGDRHQFRFIVAPEDGDKYEDLKPLVRRLMTDMEEDLGTKLDWVAVDHFNTGHRPHRVRARRTDADFE
;
A
#
# COMPACT_ATOMS: atom_id res chain seq x y z
N MET A 1 27.11 -3.22 -47.44
CA MET A 1 27.40 -3.72 -46.08
C MET A 1 26.32 -3.22 -45.15
N ALA A 2 25.26 -3.99 -44.95
CA ALA A 2 24.25 -3.77 -43.92
C ALA A 2 24.14 -5.08 -43.15
N GLY A 3 24.63 -5.10 -41.91
CA GLY A 3 24.60 -6.27 -41.04
C GLY A 3 23.17 -6.53 -40.57
N GLY A 4 22.66 -7.72 -40.85
CA GLY A 4 21.43 -8.23 -40.26
C GLY A 4 21.75 -8.89 -38.93
N ASP A 5 21.19 -8.36 -37.85
CA ASP A 5 21.06 -9.08 -36.59
C ASP A 5 19.71 -9.80 -36.61
N ASP A 6 19.72 -11.08 -36.98
CA ASP A 6 18.56 -11.95 -36.94
C ASP A 6 18.18 -12.25 -35.48
N PHE A 7 16.98 -11.85 -35.07
CA PHE A 7 16.43 -12.13 -33.74
C PHE A 7 15.42 -13.28 -33.84
N GLU A 8 15.76 -14.44 -33.28
CA GLU A 8 14.90 -15.64 -33.32
C GLU A 8 13.95 -15.68 -32.11
N LEU A 9 12.65 -15.51 -32.35
CA LEU A 9 11.61 -15.62 -31.31
C LEU A 9 11.25 -17.09 -31.06
N TRP A 10 11.52 -17.59 -29.86
CA TRP A 10 11.08 -18.92 -29.44
C TRP A 10 9.63 -18.90 -28.93
N LEU A 11 8.69 -19.32 -29.78
CA LEU A 11 7.31 -19.61 -29.39
C LEU A 11 7.18 -21.11 -29.10
N GLY A 12 7.00 -21.46 -27.82
CA GLY A 12 6.79 -22.84 -27.37
C GLY A 12 5.58 -23.54 -28.03
N ARG A 13 5.65 -24.87 -28.08
CA ARG A 13 4.66 -25.80 -28.69
C ARG A 13 3.19 -25.48 -28.33
N ILE A 14 2.38 -25.16 -29.33
CA ILE A 14 0.91 -25.15 -29.23
C ILE A 14 0.40 -26.59 -29.34
N GLY A 15 0.16 -27.20 -28.17
CA GLY A 15 -0.54 -28.49 -28.04
C GLY A 15 -1.99 -28.29 -27.62
N THR A 16 -2.89 -29.07 -28.19
CA THR A 16 -4.34 -29.08 -27.93
C THR A 16 -4.68 -29.13 -26.43
N PRO A 17 -5.64 -28.31 -25.93
CA PRO A 17 -5.98 -28.30 -24.52
C PRO A 17 -6.72 -29.59 -24.11
N PRO A 18 -6.51 -30.10 -22.88
CA PRO A 18 -6.99 -31.40 -22.44
C PRO A 18 -8.53 -31.48 -22.46
N MET A 19 -9.06 -32.70 -22.62
CA MET A 19 -10.50 -33.03 -22.77
C MET A 19 -11.42 -32.36 -21.73
N ARG A 20 -10.91 -32.11 -20.51
CA ARG A 20 -11.59 -31.36 -19.45
C ARG A 20 -11.96 -29.91 -19.83
N SER A 21 -11.11 -29.25 -20.63
CA SER A 21 -11.38 -27.90 -21.16
C SER A 21 -12.49 -27.90 -22.23
N ARG A 22 -12.63 -28.99 -22.99
CA ARG A 22 -13.69 -29.15 -24.00
C ARG A 22 -15.03 -29.45 -23.35
N LEU A 23 -15.04 -30.26 -22.29
CA LEU A 23 -16.25 -30.58 -21.52
C LEU A 23 -16.80 -29.35 -20.78
N SER A 24 -15.93 -28.54 -20.17
CA SER A 24 -16.34 -27.30 -19.49
C SER A 24 -16.90 -26.25 -20.47
N LYS A 25 -16.32 -26.15 -21.68
CA LYS A 25 -16.82 -25.25 -22.73
C LYS A 25 -18.16 -25.71 -23.30
N ALA A 26 -18.39 -27.02 -23.41
CA ALA A 26 -19.69 -27.58 -23.81
C ALA A 26 -20.78 -27.35 -22.75
N ALA A 27 -20.44 -27.52 -21.46
CA ALA A 27 -21.36 -27.26 -20.35
C ALA A 27 -21.74 -25.77 -20.21
N SER A 28 -20.85 -24.85 -20.60
CA SER A 28 -21.12 -23.40 -20.58
C SER A 28 -22.03 -22.90 -21.72
N ARG A 29 -22.29 -23.73 -22.74
CA ARG A 29 -23.13 -23.37 -23.90
C ARG A 29 -24.57 -23.90 -23.83
N ALA A 30 -24.88 -24.82 -22.92
CA ALA A 30 -26.23 -25.30 -22.68
C ALA A 30 -26.82 -24.59 -21.44
N GLY A 31 -27.61 -23.55 -21.67
CA GLY A 31 -28.15 -22.71 -20.61
C GLY A 31 -29.06 -23.45 -19.61
N ARG A 32 -28.89 -23.06 -18.33
CA ARG A 32 -29.86 -23.10 -17.20
C ARG A 32 -30.20 -24.49 -16.63
N THR A 33 -29.60 -24.83 -15.49
CA THR A 33 -30.16 -24.62 -14.12
C THR A 33 -29.34 -25.45 -13.12
N ALA A 34 -28.55 -24.80 -12.27
CA ALA A 34 -28.08 -25.39 -11.02
C ALA A 34 -27.86 -24.29 -9.99
N LYS A 35 -28.92 -23.94 -9.27
CA LYS A 35 -28.77 -23.40 -7.91
C LYS A 35 -28.15 -24.51 -7.06
N ARG A 36 -26.85 -24.43 -6.77
CA ARG A 36 -26.23 -24.92 -5.52
C ARG A 36 -24.74 -24.63 -5.53
N GLY A 37 -24.29 -23.90 -4.51
CA GLY A 37 -22.88 -23.61 -4.26
C GLY A 37 -22.78 -22.24 -3.63
N GLY A 38 -22.95 -22.17 -2.31
CA GLY A 38 -22.92 -20.93 -1.55
C GLY A 38 -21.76 -20.05 -1.98
N SER A 39 -22.07 -18.79 -2.29
CA SER A 39 -21.04 -17.77 -2.45
C SER A 39 -20.21 -17.81 -1.19
N ARG A 40 -18.96 -18.31 -1.28
CA ARG A 40 -17.98 -18.09 -0.22
C ARG A 40 -17.91 -16.58 -0.11
N SER A 41 -18.55 -16.04 0.92
CA SER A 41 -18.41 -14.65 1.32
C SER A 41 -16.91 -14.36 1.30
N LYS A 42 -16.44 -13.65 0.27
CA LYS A 42 -15.05 -13.21 0.23
C LYS A 42 -14.88 -12.40 1.50
N PHE A 43 -14.06 -12.89 2.42
CA PHE A 43 -13.72 -12.17 3.62
C PHE A 43 -13.04 -10.87 3.18
N THR A 44 -13.76 -9.76 3.25
CA THR A 44 -13.24 -8.45 2.85
C THR A 44 -12.48 -7.77 3.99
N GLY A 45 -12.61 -8.25 5.22
CA GLY A 45 -12.08 -7.59 6.43
C GLY A 45 -12.72 -6.23 6.73
N ALA A 46 -13.59 -5.72 5.84
CA ALA A 46 -14.14 -4.37 5.89
C ALA A 46 -14.98 -4.06 7.14
N ARG A 47 -15.42 -5.09 7.87
CA ARG A 47 -16.22 -4.97 9.10
C ARG A 47 -15.46 -5.30 10.38
N ILE A 48 -14.17 -5.64 10.29
CA ILE A 48 -13.36 -6.10 11.44
C ILE A 48 -12.45 -5.01 11.97
N GLY A 49 -12.12 -4.01 11.15
CA GLY A 49 -11.35 -2.84 11.57
C GLY A 49 -12.23 -1.80 12.26
N ARG A 50 -11.68 -1.20 13.33
CA ARG A 50 -12.13 0.12 13.82
C ARG A 50 -11.95 1.11 12.65
N GLY A 51 -13.05 1.69 12.16
CA GLY A 51 -13.09 2.49 10.91
C GLY A 51 -13.94 1.91 9.77
N GLY A 52 -14.44 0.67 9.88
CA GLY A 52 -15.30 0.07 8.85
C GLY A 52 -16.61 0.83 8.58
N GLY A 53 -17.17 1.47 9.61
CA GLY A 53 -18.37 2.32 9.52
C GLY A 53 -18.14 3.56 8.67
N VAL A 54 -17.08 4.33 8.95
CA VAL A 54 -16.70 5.52 8.18
C VAL A 54 -16.41 5.16 6.73
N ALA A 55 -15.65 4.07 6.51
CA ALA A 55 -15.37 3.57 5.17
C ALA A 55 -16.65 3.23 4.38
N SER A 56 -17.70 2.73 5.03
CA SER A 56 -18.97 2.41 4.37
C SER A 56 -19.71 3.66 3.87
N VAL A 57 -19.69 4.76 4.65
CA VAL A 57 -20.31 6.05 4.31
C VAL A 57 -19.53 6.73 3.18
N LEU A 58 -18.20 6.64 3.17
CA LEU A 58 -17.40 7.22 2.09
C LEU A 58 -17.63 6.53 0.75
N ARG A 59 -17.98 5.24 0.74
CA ARG A 59 -18.27 4.48 -0.50
C ARG A 59 -19.56 4.90 -1.20
N THR A 60 -20.48 5.56 -0.49
CA THR A 60 -21.76 6.03 -1.08
C THR A 60 -21.66 7.43 -1.67
N ARG A 61 -20.52 8.13 -1.51
CA ARG A 61 -20.28 9.43 -2.16
C ARG A 61 -19.85 9.20 -3.62
N GLY A 62 -20.54 9.86 -4.56
CA GLY A 62 -20.22 9.79 -6.00
C GLY A 62 -18.82 10.37 -6.35
N PRO A 63 -18.33 10.21 -7.59
CA PRO A 63 -16.95 10.49 -8.01
C PRO A 63 -16.57 11.98 -8.11
N SER A 64 -17.17 12.86 -7.30
CA SER A 64 -16.89 14.31 -7.33
C SER A 64 -15.58 14.72 -6.63
N HIS A 65 -14.86 13.78 -6.02
CA HIS A 65 -13.66 14.06 -5.24
C HIS A 65 -12.39 13.55 -5.95
N ARG A 66 -11.29 14.32 -5.84
CA ARG A 66 -9.95 13.89 -6.24
C ARG A 66 -9.61 12.55 -5.59
N ARG A 67 -9.07 11.62 -6.36
CA ARG A 67 -8.79 10.26 -5.86
C ARG A 67 -7.43 10.19 -5.18
N VAL A 68 -7.33 9.29 -4.21
CA VAL A 68 -6.06 8.92 -3.58
C VAL A 68 -5.95 7.41 -3.64
N VAL A 69 -4.84 6.91 -4.16
CA VAL A 69 -4.52 5.48 -4.10
C VAL A 69 -3.72 5.21 -2.84
N VAL A 70 -4.23 4.33 -1.98
CA VAL A 70 -3.52 3.86 -0.78
C VAL A 70 -3.18 2.38 -0.94
N LYS A 71 -1.89 2.04 -0.83
CA LYS A 71 -1.42 0.65 -0.72
C LYS A 71 -0.95 0.41 0.70
N ALA A 72 -1.61 -0.49 1.42
CA ALA A 72 -1.24 -0.88 2.76
C ALA A 72 -0.54 -2.24 2.77
N ARG A 73 0.51 -2.39 3.60
CA ARG A 73 1.19 -3.66 3.86
C ARG A 73 1.49 -3.78 5.36
N ILE A 74 1.10 -4.91 5.94
CA ILE A 74 1.38 -5.25 7.34
C ILE A 74 2.54 -6.25 7.35
N VAL A 75 3.62 -5.92 8.05
CA VAL A 75 4.84 -6.74 8.12
C VAL A 75 5.02 -7.25 9.55
N LYS A 76 5.02 -8.57 9.73
CA LYS A 76 5.33 -9.19 11.04
C LYS A 76 6.83 -9.12 11.31
N LEU A 77 7.22 -8.59 12.48
CA LEU A 77 8.62 -8.38 12.87
C LEU A 77 9.24 -9.59 13.61
N ALA A 78 8.83 -10.81 13.27
CA ALA A 78 9.21 -12.03 13.99
C ALA A 78 10.72 -12.36 13.98
N LYS A 79 11.47 -11.84 13.00
CA LYS A 79 12.92 -12.05 12.85
C LYS A 79 13.73 -10.81 13.30
N GLY A 80 13.12 -9.96 14.11
CA GLY A 80 13.71 -8.69 14.55
C GLY A 80 13.65 -7.57 13.51
N LEU A 81 14.35 -6.47 13.81
CA LEU A 81 14.24 -5.20 13.06
C LEU A 81 15.19 -5.06 11.86
N SER A 82 15.99 -6.06 11.50
CA SER A 82 17.00 -5.94 10.44
C SER A 82 16.41 -5.50 9.09
N ALA A 83 15.34 -6.17 8.64
CA ALA A 83 14.62 -5.81 7.43
C ALA A 83 13.90 -4.45 7.53
N ALA A 84 13.40 -4.09 8.72
CA ALA A 84 12.81 -2.79 8.97
C ALA A 84 13.85 -1.67 8.86
N ARG A 85 15.05 -1.87 9.44
CA ARG A 85 16.23 -0.98 9.35
C ARG A 85 16.69 -0.79 7.92
N ALA A 86 16.89 -1.87 7.18
CA ALA A 86 17.30 -1.80 5.78
C ALA A 86 16.30 -0.96 4.96
N HIS A 87 15.00 -1.17 5.17
CA HIS A 87 14.01 -0.40 4.45
C HIS A 87 13.92 1.06 4.92
N VAL A 88 14.22 1.43 6.18
CA VAL A 88 14.22 2.86 6.55
C VAL A 88 15.38 3.57 5.86
N ARG A 89 16.57 2.96 5.86
CA ARG A 89 17.72 3.51 5.12
C ARG A 89 17.42 3.66 3.62
N TYR A 90 16.72 2.68 3.05
CA TYR A 90 16.25 2.77 1.67
C TYR A 90 15.31 3.97 1.46
N LEU A 91 14.39 4.24 2.39
CA LEU A 91 13.48 5.39 2.30
C LEU A 91 14.22 6.73 2.34
N GLU A 92 15.20 6.87 3.21
CA GLU A 92 16.02 8.08 3.31
C GLU A 92 16.91 8.28 2.07
N ARG A 93 17.30 7.19 1.40
CA ARG A 93 18.07 7.23 0.16
C ARG A 93 17.22 7.57 -1.06
N ASP A 94 16.10 6.87 -1.24
CA ASP A 94 15.27 6.95 -2.45
C ASP A 94 14.17 8.02 -2.36
N GLY A 95 13.92 8.58 -1.18
CA GLY A 95 13.02 9.71 -0.99
C GLY A 95 13.59 11.02 -1.50
N THR A 96 14.14 11.05 -2.72
CA THR A 96 14.82 12.24 -3.20
C THR A 96 13.87 13.43 -3.25
N THR A 97 14.29 14.60 -2.76
CA THR A 97 13.51 15.85 -2.87
C THR A 97 13.37 16.27 -4.33
N ARG A 98 12.60 17.33 -4.59
CA ARG A 98 12.48 17.91 -5.94
C ARG A 98 13.85 18.32 -6.50
N GLU A 99 14.76 18.73 -5.62
CA GLU A 99 16.12 19.17 -5.90
C GLU A 99 17.13 18.00 -5.95
N GLY A 100 16.68 16.75 -5.75
CA GLY A 100 17.52 15.56 -5.79
C GLY A 100 18.27 15.27 -4.50
N GLU A 101 17.97 15.96 -3.40
CA GLU A 101 18.59 15.73 -2.09
C GLU A 101 18.01 14.48 -1.41
N LYS A 102 18.72 13.93 -0.42
CA LYS A 102 18.24 12.77 0.33
C LYS A 102 16.89 13.04 1.00
N GLY A 103 16.05 12.02 1.06
CA GLY A 103 14.76 12.10 1.72
C GLY A 103 14.89 12.26 3.22
N ARG A 104 14.33 13.35 3.75
CA ARG A 104 14.25 13.58 5.18
C ARG A 104 12.95 13.01 5.71
N LEU A 105 13.06 12.13 6.71
CA LEU A 105 11.89 11.62 7.40
C LEU A 105 11.23 12.74 8.21
N TYR A 106 9.90 12.79 8.16
CA TYR A 106 9.08 13.63 9.01
C TYR A 106 8.05 12.79 9.77
N GLY A 107 7.50 13.36 10.83
CA GLY A 107 6.42 12.78 11.63
C GLY A 107 5.34 13.82 11.91
N ALA A 108 4.54 13.56 12.95
CA ALA A 108 3.44 14.43 13.36
C ALA A 108 3.88 15.89 13.55
N ASP A 109 4.91 16.11 14.37
CA ASP A 109 5.28 17.46 14.82
C ASP A 109 6.63 17.96 14.28
N SER A 110 7.35 17.13 13.51
CA SER A 110 8.71 17.45 13.07
C SER A 110 9.00 17.00 11.65
N ASP A 111 9.74 17.84 10.93
CA ASP A 111 10.24 17.59 9.57
C ASP A 111 11.60 16.89 9.55
N GLY A 112 12.10 16.46 10.70
CA GLY A 112 13.42 15.87 10.88
C GLY A 112 13.45 14.78 11.92
N VAL A 113 12.86 13.63 11.60
CA VAL A 113 12.82 12.47 12.49
C VAL A 113 13.98 11.54 12.18
N SER A 114 14.71 11.10 13.21
CA SER A 114 15.73 10.06 13.03
C SER A 114 15.08 8.70 12.79
N GLY A 115 15.34 8.11 11.62
CA GLY A 115 14.92 6.75 11.30
C GLY A 115 15.44 5.71 12.28
N LYS A 116 16.65 5.93 12.83
CA LYS A 116 17.24 5.07 13.87
C LYS A 116 16.42 5.13 15.16
N ALA A 117 16.14 6.33 15.67
CA ALA A 117 15.39 6.51 16.91
C ALA A 117 13.95 5.94 16.81
N PHE A 118 13.29 6.14 15.66
CA PHE A 118 11.97 5.54 15.40
C PHE A 118 12.02 4.00 15.47
N LEU A 119 13.05 3.39 14.89
CA LEU A 119 13.20 1.93 14.91
C LEU A 119 13.55 1.39 16.29
N GLU A 120 14.31 2.12 17.09
CA GLU A 120 14.60 1.74 18.48
C GLU A 120 13.31 1.69 19.31
N ARG A 121 12.44 2.70 19.19
CA ARG A 121 11.09 2.65 19.78
C ARG A 121 10.28 1.45 19.28
N SER A 122 10.43 1.12 17.99
CA SER A 122 9.74 0.01 17.31
C SER A 122 10.21 -1.41 17.68
N ALA A 123 11.20 -1.58 18.56
CA ALA A 123 11.83 -2.89 18.82
C ALA A 123 10.89 -3.95 19.42
N GLY A 124 9.91 -3.53 20.21
CA GLY A 124 8.91 -4.41 20.82
C GLY A 124 7.71 -4.72 19.92
N ASP A 125 7.60 -4.10 18.74
CA ASP A 125 6.39 -4.21 17.94
C ASP A 125 6.25 -5.58 17.27
N ARG A 126 5.06 -6.17 17.38
CA ARG A 126 4.72 -7.39 16.65
C ARG A 126 4.61 -7.16 15.15
N HIS A 127 4.13 -5.98 14.75
CA HIS A 127 3.85 -5.62 13.37
C HIS A 127 4.33 -4.21 13.05
N GLN A 128 4.82 -4.03 11.83
CA GLN A 128 5.05 -2.72 11.23
C GLN A 128 4.04 -2.51 10.11
N PHE A 129 3.31 -1.40 10.19
CA PHE A 129 2.39 -0.98 9.14
C PHE A 129 3.13 -0.08 8.14
N ARG A 130 2.95 -0.36 6.85
CA ARG A 130 3.57 0.41 5.76
C ARG A 130 2.48 0.84 4.80
N PHE A 131 2.44 2.12 4.50
CA PHE A 131 1.52 2.69 3.54
C PHE A 131 2.28 3.36 2.41
N ILE A 132 1.75 3.23 1.20
CA ILE A 132 2.08 4.11 0.08
C ILE A 132 0.81 4.86 -0.23
N VAL A 133 0.88 6.17 -0.29
CA VAL A 133 -0.27 7.01 -0.56
C VAL A 133 0.10 7.91 -1.74
N ALA A 134 -0.73 7.87 -2.77
CA ALA A 134 -0.50 8.55 -4.03
C ALA A 134 -1.77 9.31 -4.42
N PRO A 135 -1.83 10.62 -4.13
CA PRO A 135 -2.88 11.49 -4.62
C PRO A 135 -2.82 11.57 -6.15
N GLU A 136 -3.99 11.62 -6.79
CA GLU A 136 -4.13 11.73 -8.25
C GLU A 136 -3.37 12.94 -8.83
N ASP A 137 -3.47 14.09 -8.16
CA ASP A 137 -2.77 15.33 -8.49
C ASP A 137 -1.56 15.57 -7.57
N GLY A 138 -0.85 14.52 -7.18
CA GLY A 138 0.26 14.61 -6.21
C GLY A 138 1.38 15.58 -6.63
N ASP A 139 1.54 15.81 -7.92
CA ASP A 139 2.49 16.75 -8.53
C ASP A 139 2.10 18.23 -8.36
N LYS A 140 0.81 18.52 -8.18
CA LYS A 140 0.29 19.88 -7.95
C LYS A 140 0.47 20.36 -6.51
N TYR A 141 0.84 19.48 -5.59
CA TYR A 141 1.19 19.86 -4.23
C TYR A 141 2.63 20.36 -4.18
N GLU A 142 2.81 21.57 -3.65
CA GLU A 142 4.13 22.10 -3.28
C GLU A 142 4.73 21.30 -2.13
N ASP A 143 3.90 20.99 -1.13
CA ASP A 143 4.22 20.16 0.03
C ASP A 143 3.10 19.14 0.29
N LEU A 144 3.47 17.86 0.42
CA LEU A 144 2.54 16.77 0.72
C LEU A 144 2.42 16.51 2.23
N LYS A 145 3.35 17.00 3.07
CA LYS A 145 3.36 16.74 4.51
C LYS A 145 2.04 17.12 5.20
N PRO A 146 1.38 18.28 4.91
CA PRO A 146 0.11 18.61 5.55
C PRO A 146 -1.00 17.60 5.25
N LEU A 147 -1.03 17.07 4.02
CA LEU A 147 -1.97 16.02 3.63
C LEU A 147 -1.72 14.73 4.42
N VAL A 148 -0.46 14.32 4.56
CA VAL A 148 -0.08 13.11 5.31
C VAL A 148 -0.40 13.26 6.79
N ARG A 149 -0.07 14.41 7.39
CA ARG A 149 -0.38 14.70 8.79
C ARG A 149 -1.88 14.58 9.06
N ARG A 150 -2.71 15.22 8.23
CA ARG A 150 -4.16 15.12 8.36
C ARG A 150 -4.66 13.69 8.20
N LEU A 151 -4.16 12.97 7.20
CA LEU A 151 -4.49 11.54 7.02
C LEU A 151 -4.16 10.72 8.27
N MET A 152 -3.00 10.96 8.89
CA MET A 152 -2.60 10.24 10.08
C MET A 152 -3.44 10.63 11.31
N THR A 153 -3.83 11.91 11.44
CA THR A 153 -4.80 12.36 12.46
C THR A 153 -6.15 11.67 12.29
N ASP A 154 -6.71 11.69 11.07
CA ASP A 154 -7.98 11.01 10.76
C ASP A 154 -7.88 9.49 11.10
N MET A 155 -6.72 8.87 10.83
CA MET A 155 -6.47 7.46 11.19
C MET A 155 -6.38 7.22 12.70
N GLU A 156 -5.80 8.14 13.48
CA GLU A 156 -5.79 8.03 14.94
C GLU A 156 -7.20 8.05 15.51
N GLU A 157 -8.06 8.95 14.99
CA GLU A 157 -9.47 9.07 15.38
C GLU A 157 -10.25 7.80 15.03
N ASP A 158 -10.12 7.31 13.79
CA ASP A 158 -10.81 6.10 13.31
C ASP A 158 -10.41 4.82 14.10
N LEU A 159 -9.14 4.75 14.52
CA LEU A 159 -8.61 3.61 15.29
C LEU A 159 -8.85 3.76 16.80
N GLY A 160 -9.11 4.97 17.27
CA GLY A 160 -9.24 5.31 18.69
C GLY A 160 -7.93 5.12 19.46
N THR A 161 -6.78 5.42 18.84
CA THR A 161 -5.46 5.28 19.48
C THR A 161 -4.44 6.19 18.79
N LYS A 162 -3.41 6.59 19.54
CA LYS A 162 -2.31 7.37 19.00
C LYS A 162 -1.32 6.53 18.20
N LEU A 163 -0.74 7.18 17.19
CA LEU A 163 0.18 6.57 16.24
C LEU A 163 1.54 7.28 16.28
N ASP A 164 2.61 6.52 16.54
CA ASP A 164 3.97 6.99 16.26
C ASP A 164 4.30 6.57 14.83
N TRP A 165 4.58 7.56 13.98
CA TRP A 165 4.77 7.35 12.57
C TRP A 165 5.88 8.22 11.98
N VAL A 166 6.47 7.71 10.92
CA VAL A 166 7.42 8.44 10.07
C VAL A 166 7.03 8.30 8.61
N ALA A 167 7.25 9.36 7.85
CA ALA A 167 6.99 9.38 6.42
C ALA A 167 8.14 10.05 5.64
N VAL A 168 8.21 9.74 4.36
CA VAL A 168 9.08 10.42 3.39
C VAL A 168 8.34 10.56 2.07
N ASP A 169 8.58 11.68 1.40
CA ASP A 169 8.03 11.95 0.08
C ASP A 169 9.00 11.45 -1.00
N HIS A 170 8.48 10.81 -2.05
CA HIS A 170 9.30 10.44 -3.22
C HIS A 170 8.92 11.34 -4.39
N PHE A 171 9.91 12.04 -4.92
CA PHE A 171 9.77 12.81 -6.16
C PHE A 171 10.29 11.95 -7.32
N ASN A 172 9.48 11.02 -7.80
CA ASN A 172 9.75 10.30 -9.05
C ASN A 172 8.92 10.93 -10.19
N THR A 173 9.43 10.93 -11.42
CA THR A 173 8.79 11.59 -12.57
C THR A 173 7.42 10.96 -12.87
N GLY A 174 6.35 11.75 -12.70
CA GLY A 174 4.98 11.42 -13.11
C GLY A 174 3.98 11.12 -11.97
N HIS A 175 4.44 10.61 -10.82
CA HIS A 175 3.57 10.40 -9.64
C HIS A 175 4.38 10.61 -8.35
N ARG A 176 3.79 11.30 -7.36
CA ARG A 176 4.43 11.54 -6.05
C ARG A 176 3.87 10.62 -4.95
N PRO A 177 4.31 9.35 -4.87
CA PRO A 177 3.94 8.48 -3.76
C PRO A 177 4.72 8.86 -2.51
N HIS A 178 4.04 9.05 -1.39
CA HIS A 178 4.67 9.11 -0.08
C HIS A 178 4.58 7.76 0.62
N ARG A 179 5.58 7.46 1.46
CA ARG A 179 5.67 6.19 2.17
C ARG A 179 5.62 6.45 3.66
N VAL A 180 4.59 5.92 4.31
CA VAL A 180 4.34 6.09 5.76
C VAL A 180 4.60 4.79 6.47
N ARG A 181 5.20 4.87 7.66
CA ARG A 181 5.28 3.77 8.62
C ARG A 181 4.64 4.18 9.91
N ALA A 182 3.77 3.33 10.44
CA ALA A 182 3.08 3.59 11.69
C ALA A 182 3.20 2.42 12.66
N ARG A 183 3.17 2.75 13.94
CA ARG A 183 2.99 1.86 15.08
C ARG A 183 2.01 2.51 16.06
N ARG A 184 1.41 1.70 16.92
CA ARG A 184 0.60 2.22 18.03
C ARG A 184 1.52 2.71 19.15
N THR A 185 1.13 3.76 19.86
CA THR A 185 1.86 4.24 21.05
C THR A 185 1.24 3.75 22.35
N ASP A 186 -0.05 3.45 22.34
CA ASP A 186 -0.78 3.17 23.58
C ASP A 186 -0.78 1.66 23.87
N ALA A 187 -0.36 1.27 25.07
CA ALA A 187 -0.42 -0.10 25.56
C ALA A 187 -1.75 -0.43 26.26
N ASP A 188 -2.51 0.59 26.65
CA ASP A 188 -3.58 0.41 27.63
C ASP A 188 -4.96 0.53 26.99
N PHE A 189 -5.56 -0.63 26.72
CA PHE A 189 -7.01 -0.81 26.68
C PHE A 189 -7.30 -2.10 27.44
N GLU A 190 -7.76 -1.96 28.67
CA GLU A 190 -8.56 -2.96 29.38
C GLU A 190 -9.94 -3.10 28.68
#